data_AF-A0A7S0VS31-F1
#
_entry.id   AF-A0A7S0VS31-F1
#
_cell.length_a   1.000
_cell.length_b   1.000
_cell.length_c   1.000
_cell.angle_alpha   90.00
_cell.angle_beta   90.00
_cell.angle_gamma   90.00
#
_symmetry.space_group_name_H-M   'P 1'
#
loop_
_entity.id
_entity.type
_entity.pdbx_description
1 polymer ?
#
loop_
_entity_poly.entity_id
_entity_poly.type
_entity_poly.pdbx_seq_one_letter_code
_entity_poly.pdbx_strand_id
1 'polypeptide(L)'
;EAVGCTKGGSQRVVEALTGATQLDPRWNKAWHRLALTLFDNIASQSPSSPPRELAPLVAQAVRCFFQSISLGSERHSLQDTLRLLTLWFKYGGEREVAQALEVAIRALPIDTWLEVVPQIIARINLPDQRVRGAVHDLLFRIGREHPQVLIYPLTVAGKSSDAVRRDAAQALLRRMSAVYPELVNQGALVSAELVRVAVLWHEVWAEGLDEASRLLREVGDPEGMKDMLLPLHAQMEAGPVTQSDSLFVSQVGPDAAEGQQWLQAWMRSGDDDDLTQAWECYLKVFRVAHRMKEQTKAVDLEQCSPQLLSARDLELAMPGQYRPGHDLVSIRSVRPTLPVISSKQKPRKCTMLGSDGREYTYLLKGHEDLRQDERVMQLFGLANKCLALDRKCARRDLAITRYAVMPLSPSTGLIEWVPDCDTMHSLIRSHREPKKVPVALEHKILSSRAPEYDTAPLASKRDAFEEVMRVTKGDDIDQVMWRKSVSAEDWLERRTRFTRSMACMSMVGYVLGLGDRHPSNLMIQKVTGQVVHIDFGDCFEVAMQRHRFPETVPFRLTRMLVRAMEVCGVEGAF
;
A
#
# COMPACT_ATOMS: atom_id res chain seq x y z
N GLU A 1 -21.83 -25.68 5.97
CA GLU A 1 -22.51 -25.64 7.27
C GLU A 1 -21.52 -26.10 8.35
N ALA A 2 -21.26 -25.22 9.31
CA ALA A 2 -20.26 -25.42 10.35
C ALA A 2 -20.83 -26.33 11.45
N VAL A 3 -20.42 -27.60 11.45
CA VAL A 3 -20.68 -28.50 12.58
C VAL A 3 -19.64 -28.19 13.66
N GLY A 4 -20.11 -27.72 14.81
CA GLY A 4 -19.31 -27.59 16.02
C GLY A 4 -18.63 -28.92 16.33
N CYS A 5 -17.32 -28.97 16.14
CA CYS A 5 -16.54 -30.17 16.35
C CYS A 5 -16.37 -30.36 17.86
N THR A 6 -17.13 -31.28 18.44
CA THR A 6 -16.80 -31.83 19.77
C THR A 6 -15.36 -32.35 19.72
N LYS A 7 -14.58 -32.21 20.81
CA LYS A 7 -13.15 -32.61 20.85
C LYS A 7 -12.89 -34.02 20.29
N GLY A 8 -13.83 -34.95 20.46
CA GLY A 8 -13.75 -36.31 19.90
C GLY A 8 -13.98 -36.43 18.38
N GLY A 9 -14.72 -35.51 17.76
CA GLY A 9 -14.91 -35.47 16.30
C GLY A 9 -13.65 -35.03 15.57
N SER A 10 -12.93 -34.05 16.10
CA SER A 10 -11.71 -33.54 15.48
C SER A 10 -10.58 -34.58 15.48
N GLN A 11 -10.44 -35.35 16.57
CA GLN A 11 -9.41 -36.37 16.69
C GLN A 11 -9.60 -37.50 15.66
N ARG A 12 -10.84 -37.95 15.43
CA ARG A 12 -11.14 -38.94 14.38
C ARG A 12 -10.82 -38.44 12.97
N VAL A 13 -11.05 -37.15 12.71
CA VAL A 13 -10.71 -36.54 11.41
C VAL A 13 -9.20 -36.50 11.22
N VAL A 14 -8.44 -36.14 12.25
CA VAL A 14 -6.96 -36.16 12.22
C VAL A 14 -6.44 -37.57 11.98
N GLU A 15 -6.99 -38.59 12.66
CA GLU A 15 -6.62 -40.00 12.47
C GLU A 15 -6.90 -40.47 11.03
N ALA A 16 -8.08 -40.17 10.49
CA ALA A 16 -8.45 -40.54 9.12
C ALA A 16 -7.55 -39.85 8.08
N LEU A 17 -7.26 -38.56 8.26
CA LEU A 17 -6.37 -37.80 7.37
C LEU A 17 -4.91 -38.28 7.49
N THR A 18 -4.47 -38.65 8.69
CA THR A 18 -3.14 -39.25 8.91
C THR A 18 -3.04 -40.58 8.16
N GLY A 19 -4.05 -41.44 8.28
CA GLY A 19 -4.14 -42.69 7.50
C GLY A 19 -4.11 -42.42 5.99
N ALA A 20 -4.83 -41.41 5.51
CA ALA A 20 -4.79 -41.02 4.09
C ALA A 20 -3.39 -40.61 3.62
N THR A 21 -2.65 -39.82 4.42
CA THR A 21 -1.27 -39.41 4.09
C THR A 21 -0.27 -40.57 4.15
N GLN A 22 -0.54 -41.62 4.95
CA GLN A 22 0.28 -42.82 4.98
C GLN A 22 0.01 -43.73 3.78
N LEU A 23 -1.25 -43.84 3.36
CA LEU A 23 -1.64 -44.64 2.20
C LEU A 23 -1.17 -44.02 0.88
N ASP A 24 -1.23 -42.69 0.75
CA ASP A 24 -0.68 -41.96 -0.39
C ASP A 24 0.18 -40.76 0.08
N PRO A 25 1.50 -40.98 0.27
CA PRO A 25 2.41 -39.93 0.69
C PRO A 25 2.57 -38.80 -0.32
N ARG A 26 2.21 -38.99 -1.60
CA ARG A 26 2.34 -37.97 -2.65
C ARG A 26 1.07 -37.12 -2.79
N TRP A 27 0.01 -37.44 -2.05
CA TRP A 27 -1.26 -36.75 -2.15
C TRP A 27 -1.23 -35.38 -1.44
N ASN A 28 -0.83 -34.34 -2.17
CA ASN A 28 -0.77 -32.96 -1.66
C ASN A 28 -2.04 -32.52 -0.91
N LYS A 29 -3.25 -32.80 -1.44
CA LYS A 29 -4.50 -32.35 -0.80
C LYS A 29 -4.75 -33.00 0.56
N ALA A 30 -4.30 -34.25 0.77
CA ALA A 30 -4.41 -34.89 2.08
C ALA A 30 -3.49 -34.23 3.08
N TRP A 31 -2.23 -33.96 2.71
CA TRP A 31 -1.28 -33.22 3.55
C TRP A 31 -1.79 -31.82 3.89
N HIS A 32 -2.30 -31.08 2.90
CA HIS A 32 -2.91 -29.78 3.08
C HIS A 32 -4.06 -29.82 4.10
N ARG A 33 -5.04 -30.73 3.90
CA ARG A 33 -6.19 -30.86 4.80
C ARG A 33 -5.81 -31.28 6.21
N LEU A 34 -4.84 -32.20 6.35
CA LEU A 34 -4.30 -32.60 7.64
C LEU A 34 -3.65 -31.40 8.35
N ALA A 35 -2.81 -30.65 7.64
CA ALA A 35 -2.17 -29.46 8.17
C ALA A 35 -3.19 -28.39 8.61
N LEU A 36 -4.25 -28.16 7.82
CA LEU A 36 -5.33 -27.25 8.17
C LEU A 36 -6.08 -27.69 9.42
N THR A 37 -6.45 -28.96 9.51
CA THR A 37 -7.20 -29.47 10.67
C THR A 37 -6.35 -29.35 11.94
N LEU A 38 -5.05 -29.65 11.85
CA LEU A 38 -4.12 -29.45 12.97
C LEU A 38 -3.98 -27.96 13.33
N PHE A 39 -3.90 -27.07 12.34
CA PHE A 39 -3.83 -25.63 12.54
C PHE A 39 -5.09 -25.07 13.22
N ASP A 40 -6.27 -25.47 12.78
CA ASP A 40 -7.55 -25.06 13.37
C ASP A 40 -7.69 -25.60 14.80
N ASN A 41 -7.23 -26.83 15.05
CA ASN A 41 -7.16 -27.39 16.40
C ASN A 41 -6.26 -26.55 17.31
N ILE A 42 -5.08 -26.13 16.84
CA ILE A 42 -4.18 -25.24 17.58
C ILE A 42 -4.84 -23.88 17.83
N ALA A 43 -5.56 -23.33 16.86
CA ALA A 43 -6.25 -22.05 16.98
C ALA A 43 -7.45 -22.11 17.94
N SER A 44 -8.12 -23.27 18.06
CA SER A 44 -9.26 -23.49 18.95
C SER A 44 -8.87 -23.71 20.42
N GLN A 45 -7.58 -23.89 20.72
CA GLN A 45 -7.08 -24.04 22.09
C GLN A 45 -7.18 -22.71 22.85
N SER A 46 -7.42 -22.79 24.17
CA SER A 46 -7.53 -21.59 25.01
C SER A 46 -6.23 -20.77 24.93
N PRO A 47 -6.31 -19.42 24.85
CA PRO A 47 -5.12 -18.56 24.90
C PRO A 47 -4.24 -18.77 26.13
N SER A 48 -4.82 -19.35 27.19
CA SER A 48 -4.14 -19.66 28.46
C SER A 48 -3.30 -20.93 28.45
N SER A 49 -3.40 -21.77 27.40
CA SER A 49 -2.60 -23.00 27.31
C SER A 49 -1.13 -22.65 27.07
N PRO A 50 -0.19 -23.16 27.89
CA PRO A 50 1.22 -22.83 27.74
C PRO A 50 1.74 -23.32 26.36
N PRO A 51 2.52 -22.51 25.64
CA PRO A 51 3.05 -22.85 24.31
C PRO A 51 3.74 -24.23 24.24
N ARG A 52 4.37 -24.63 25.35
CA ARG A 52 5.07 -25.90 25.52
C ARG A 52 4.17 -27.14 25.40
N GLU A 53 2.92 -27.08 25.85
CA GLU A 53 1.97 -28.21 25.74
C GLU A 53 1.51 -28.41 24.29
N LEU A 54 1.47 -27.34 23.50
CA LEU A 54 1.07 -27.37 22.10
C LEU A 54 2.24 -27.69 21.16
N ALA A 55 3.49 -27.61 21.64
CA ALA A 55 4.69 -27.77 20.82
C ALA A 55 4.72 -29.06 19.96
N PRO A 56 4.32 -30.25 20.45
CA PRO A 56 4.30 -31.46 19.63
C PRO A 56 3.27 -31.37 18.48
N LEU A 57 2.08 -30.85 18.77
CA LEU A 57 1.00 -30.67 17.80
C LEU A 57 1.38 -29.64 16.74
N VAL A 58 2.00 -28.53 17.17
CA VAL A 58 2.53 -27.49 16.28
C VAL A 58 3.65 -28.05 15.40
N ALA A 59 4.58 -28.81 15.97
CA ALA A 59 5.65 -29.46 15.20
C ALA A 59 5.09 -30.43 14.15
N GLN A 60 4.02 -31.17 14.48
CA GLN A 60 3.32 -32.02 13.51
C GLN A 60 2.67 -31.18 12.40
N ALA A 61 1.97 -30.09 12.74
CA ALA A 61 1.36 -29.19 11.77
C ALA A 61 2.40 -28.58 10.82
N VAL A 62 3.56 -28.14 11.35
CA VAL A 62 4.70 -27.63 10.57
C VAL A 62 5.18 -28.68 9.56
N ARG A 63 5.36 -29.94 9.97
CA ARG A 63 5.77 -31.02 9.06
C ARG A 63 4.72 -31.27 7.98
N CYS A 64 3.44 -31.21 8.31
CA CYS A 64 2.35 -31.41 7.34
C CYS A 64 2.28 -30.24 6.33
N PHE A 65 2.43 -28.99 6.78
CA PHE A 65 2.52 -27.84 5.87
C PHE A 65 3.76 -27.93 4.98
N PHE A 66 4.91 -28.34 5.52
CA PHE A 66 6.11 -28.58 4.72
C PHE A 66 5.84 -29.60 3.59
N GLN A 67 5.24 -30.75 3.89
CA GLN A 67 4.90 -31.75 2.88
C GLN A 67 3.85 -31.23 1.88
N SER A 68 2.88 -30.46 2.34
CA SER A 68 1.91 -29.80 1.46
C SER A 68 2.61 -28.86 0.48
N ILE A 69 3.50 -27.99 0.96
CA ILE A 69 4.21 -27.02 0.14
C ILE A 69 5.17 -27.71 -0.83
N SER A 70 5.91 -28.73 -0.39
CA SER A 70 6.89 -29.44 -1.22
C SER A 70 6.25 -30.26 -2.35
N LEU A 71 5.08 -30.86 -2.09
CA LEU A 71 4.31 -31.64 -3.07
C LEU A 71 3.34 -30.78 -3.88
N GLY A 72 3.12 -29.53 -3.45
CA GLY A 72 2.12 -28.65 -4.00
C GLY A 72 2.53 -28.01 -5.31
N SER A 73 1.58 -27.93 -6.24
CA SER A 73 1.64 -26.91 -7.29
C SER A 73 1.40 -25.51 -6.69
N GLU A 74 1.78 -24.45 -7.40
CA GLU A 74 1.62 -23.02 -7.02
C GLU A 74 0.23 -22.63 -6.46
N ARG A 75 -0.77 -23.47 -6.69
CA ARG A 75 -2.18 -23.33 -6.32
C ARG A 75 -2.44 -23.14 -4.82
N HIS A 76 -1.72 -23.81 -3.92
CA HIS A 76 -1.94 -23.73 -2.46
C HIS A 76 -0.73 -23.22 -1.67
N SER A 77 0.40 -22.95 -2.34
CA SER A 77 1.66 -22.65 -1.67
C SER A 77 1.59 -21.40 -0.80
N LEU A 78 1.02 -20.29 -1.30
CA LEU A 78 0.99 -19.03 -0.54
C LEU A 78 0.21 -19.14 0.78
N GLN A 79 -0.96 -19.78 0.76
CA GLN A 79 -1.79 -19.92 1.97
C GLN A 79 -1.10 -20.79 3.01
N ASP A 80 -0.49 -21.90 2.58
CA ASP A 80 0.22 -22.81 3.47
C ASP A 80 1.50 -22.17 4.02
N THR A 81 2.22 -21.41 3.19
CA THR A 81 3.39 -20.63 3.62
C THR A 81 3.01 -19.57 4.66
N LEU A 82 1.90 -18.83 4.47
CA LEU A 82 1.43 -17.84 5.45
C LEU A 82 1.02 -18.49 6.80
N ARG A 83 0.40 -19.67 6.76
CA ARG A 83 0.07 -20.45 7.97
C ARG A 83 1.32 -20.98 8.66
N LEU A 84 2.30 -21.45 7.88
CA LEU A 84 3.61 -21.86 8.38
C LEU A 84 4.33 -20.70 9.08
N LEU A 85 4.34 -19.50 8.49
CA LEU A 85 4.87 -18.29 9.13
C LEU A 85 4.12 -17.95 10.43
N THR A 86 2.80 -18.12 10.45
CA THR A 86 2.00 -17.90 11.66
C THR A 86 2.45 -18.83 12.80
N LEU A 87 2.61 -20.11 12.51
CA LEU A 87 3.11 -21.09 13.49
C LEU A 87 4.54 -20.78 13.92
N TRP A 88 5.40 -20.40 12.98
CA TRP A 88 6.79 -20.03 13.25
C TRP A 88 6.90 -18.84 14.20
N PHE A 89 6.25 -17.73 13.91
CA PHE A 89 6.40 -16.52 14.72
C PHE A 89 5.71 -16.61 16.08
N LYS A 90 4.70 -17.48 16.23
CA LYS A 90 4.00 -17.67 17.52
C LYS A 90 4.64 -18.72 18.42
N TYR A 91 5.15 -19.82 17.85
CA TYR A 91 5.62 -20.99 18.62
C TYR A 91 7.07 -21.38 18.33
N GLY A 92 7.77 -20.69 17.44
CA GLY A 92 9.13 -21.05 17.00
C GLY A 92 10.21 -20.97 18.07
N GLY A 93 9.94 -20.37 19.23
CA GLY A 93 10.83 -20.41 20.39
C GLY A 93 10.91 -21.79 21.04
N GLU A 94 9.89 -22.64 20.86
CA GLU A 94 9.85 -23.99 21.43
C GLU A 94 10.79 -24.93 20.67
N ARG A 95 11.57 -25.75 21.41
CA ARG A 95 12.67 -26.55 20.83
C ARG A 95 12.20 -27.52 19.73
N GLU A 96 11.09 -28.22 19.93
CA GLU A 96 10.54 -29.18 18.97
C GLU A 96 10.05 -28.50 17.69
N VAL A 97 9.42 -27.32 17.84
CA VAL A 97 8.91 -26.52 16.73
C VAL A 97 10.07 -25.93 15.94
N ALA A 98 11.08 -25.38 16.62
CA ALA A 98 12.30 -24.85 16.00
C ALA A 98 13.01 -25.90 15.15
N GLN A 99 13.16 -27.13 15.67
CA GLN A 99 13.77 -28.24 14.92
C GLN A 99 12.97 -28.61 13.66
N ALA A 100 11.64 -28.70 13.78
CA ALA A 100 10.78 -28.98 12.64
C ALA A 100 10.86 -27.87 11.56
N LEU A 101 10.91 -26.61 11.99
CA LEU A 101 11.04 -25.45 11.10
C LEU A 101 12.40 -25.37 10.44
N GLU A 102 13.50 -25.64 11.15
CA GLU A 102 14.85 -25.61 10.58
C GLU A 102 15.00 -26.61 9.42
N VAL A 103 14.45 -27.82 9.61
CA VAL A 103 14.40 -28.84 8.54
C VAL A 103 13.54 -28.35 7.37
N ALA A 104 12.34 -27.84 7.63
CA ALA A 104 11.44 -27.35 6.59
C ALA A 104 12.05 -26.18 5.79
N ILE A 105 12.60 -25.18 6.47
CA ILE A 105 13.19 -23.97 5.86
C ILE A 105 14.43 -24.32 5.03
N ARG A 106 15.22 -25.31 5.44
CA ARG A 106 16.37 -25.76 4.64
C ARG A 106 15.96 -26.56 3.40
N ALA A 107 14.92 -27.37 3.51
CA ALA A 107 14.49 -28.27 2.43
C ALA A 107 13.60 -27.59 1.36
N LEU A 108 12.85 -26.54 1.71
CA LEU A 108 11.99 -25.83 0.75
C LEU A 108 12.83 -24.97 -0.22
N PRO A 109 12.47 -24.92 -1.53
CA PRO A 109 13.08 -24.01 -2.50
C PRO A 109 12.95 -22.56 -2.07
N ILE A 110 13.96 -21.74 -2.38
CA ILE A 110 13.98 -20.32 -1.99
C ILE A 110 12.82 -19.53 -2.60
N ASP A 111 12.41 -19.87 -3.83
CA ASP A 111 11.27 -19.25 -4.53
C ASP A 111 9.97 -19.24 -3.71
N THR A 112 9.77 -20.27 -2.87
CA THR A 112 8.60 -20.41 -1.98
C THR A 112 8.41 -19.20 -1.05
N TRP A 113 9.52 -18.57 -0.66
CA TRP A 113 9.55 -17.52 0.35
C TRP A 113 9.39 -16.12 -0.24
N LEU A 114 9.54 -15.96 -1.55
CA LEU A 114 9.62 -14.65 -2.19
C LEU A 114 8.33 -13.85 -2.02
N GLU A 115 7.17 -14.50 -2.19
CA GLU A 115 5.87 -13.84 -2.01
C GLU A 115 5.59 -13.41 -0.57
N VAL A 116 6.28 -13.99 0.43
CA VAL A 116 6.08 -13.69 1.86
C VAL A 116 7.25 -12.93 2.48
N VAL A 117 8.23 -12.49 1.68
CA VAL A 117 9.34 -11.63 2.12
C VAL A 117 8.85 -10.45 2.95
N PRO A 118 7.77 -9.74 2.57
CA PRO A 118 7.33 -8.61 3.37
C PRO A 118 6.88 -9.04 4.78
N GLN A 119 6.24 -10.22 4.96
CA GLN A 119 5.88 -10.76 6.27
C GLN A 119 7.12 -11.12 7.10
N ILE A 120 8.13 -11.72 6.47
CA ILE A 120 9.37 -12.11 7.14
C ILE A 120 10.12 -10.87 7.63
N ILE A 121 10.25 -9.86 6.76
CA ILE A 121 10.92 -8.60 7.09
C ILE A 121 10.17 -7.85 8.19
N ALA A 122 8.84 -7.90 8.24
CA ALA A 122 8.06 -7.28 9.33
C ALA A 122 8.44 -7.84 10.73
N ARG A 123 9.07 -9.02 10.79
CA ARG A 123 9.47 -9.71 12.02
C ARG A 123 10.99 -9.79 12.24
N ILE A 124 11.77 -8.98 11.52
CA ILE A 124 13.23 -8.96 11.60
C ILE A 124 13.80 -8.62 13.01
N ASN A 125 13.02 -7.92 13.83
CA ASN A 125 13.36 -7.47 15.19
C ASN A 125 12.74 -8.32 16.30
N LEU A 126 12.33 -9.58 16.02
CA LEU A 126 11.75 -10.45 17.05
C LEU A 126 12.69 -10.63 18.27
N PRO A 127 12.14 -10.69 19.50
CA PRO A 127 12.95 -10.76 20.71
C PRO A 127 13.64 -12.12 20.87
N ASP A 128 12.97 -13.23 20.52
CA ASP A 128 13.53 -14.58 20.60
C ASP A 128 14.72 -14.73 19.64
N GLN A 129 15.90 -15.00 20.21
CA GLN A 129 17.16 -15.07 19.47
C GLN A 129 17.21 -16.23 18.47
N ARG A 130 16.55 -17.37 18.76
CA ARG A 130 16.54 -18.53 17.84
C ARG A 130 15.70 -18.21 16.62
N VAL A 131 14.49 -17.68 16.84
CA VAL A 131 13.59 -17.28 15.76
C VAL A 131 14.22 -16.16 14.94
N ARG A 132 14.76 -15.13 15.60
CA ARG A 132 15.45 -14.02 14.93
C ARG A 132 16.64 -14.49 14.08
N GLY A 133 17.48 -15.39 14.61
CA GLY A 133 18.59 -15.99 13.88
C GLY A 133 18.12 -16.72 12.62
N ALA A 134 17.11 -17.58 12.74
CA ALA A 134 16.53 -18.30 11.60
C ALA A 134 15.93 -17.36 10.55
N VAL A 135 15.30 -16.25 10.96
CA VAL A 135 14.79 -15.21 10.05
C VAL A 135 15.94 -14.55 9.29
N HIS A 136 17.00 -14.14 9.99
CA HIS A 136 18.17 -13.48 9.37
C HIS A 136 18.88 -14.41 8.39
N ASP A 137 19.01 -15.69 8.73
CA ASP A 137 19.61 -16.69 7.85
C ASP A 137 18.77 -16.96 6.61
N LEU A 138 17.44 -17.06 6.74
CA LEU A 138 16.54 -17.21 5.61
C LEU A 138 16.59 -15.99 4.68
N LEU A 139 16.52 -14.77 5.23
CA LEU A 139 16.65 -13.54 4.45
C LEU A 139 18.01 -13.47 3.75
N PHE A 140 19.10 -13.87 4.40
CA PHE A 140 20.40 -13.91 3.75
C PHE A 140 20.46 -14.95 2.62
N ARG A 141 19.85 -16.13 2.78
CA ARG A 141 19.74 -17.12 1.69
C ARG A 141 18.93 -16.58 0.51
N ILE A 142 17.78 -15.95 0.77
CA ILE A 142 16.99 -15.27 -0.25
C ILE A 142 17.84 -14.21 -0.96
N GLY A 143 18.60 -13.41 -0.21
CA GLY A 143 19.46 -12.37 -0.79
C GLY A 143 20.63 -12.88 -1.60
N ARG A 144 21.06 -14.13 -1.38
CA ARG A 144 22.11 -14.78 -2.18
C ARG A 144 21.60 -15.33 -3.52
N GLU A 145 20.34 -15.71 -3.61
CA GLU A 145 19.76 -16.30 -4.83
C GLU A 145 18.92 -15.27 -5.62
N HIS A 146 18.18 -14.42 -4.91
CA HIS A 146 17.26 -13.41 -5.46
C HIS A 146 17.51 -12.04 -4.81
N PRO A 147 18.71 -11.43 -4.98
CA PRO A 147 19.06 -10.19 -4.29
C PRO A 147 18.08 -9.04 -4.58
N GLN A 148 17.57 -8.96 -5.81
CA GLN A 148 16.63 -7.92 -6.27
C GLN A 148 15.36 -7.80 -5.41
N VAL A 149 14.87 -8.91 -4.84
CA VAL A 149 13.66 -8.95 -4.02
C VAL A 149 13.86 -8.24 -2.68
N LEU A 150 15.09 -8.23 -2.17
CA LEU A 150 15.38 -7.73 -0.82
C LEU A 150 15.89 -6.31 -0.77
N ILE A 151 16.40 -5.76 -1.88
CA ILE A 151 16.99 -4.41 -1.89
C ILE A 151 16.01 -3.38 -1.33
N TYR A 152 14.84 -3.19 -1.95
CA TYR A 152 13.88 -2.19 -1.48
C TYR A 152 13.35 -2.47 -0.07
N PRO A 153 12.85 -3.68 0.27
CA PRO A 153 12.32 -3.94 1.61
C PRO A 153 13.37 -3.79 2.73
N LEU A 154 14.63 -4.19 2.50
CA LEU A 154 15.71 -4.01 3.47
C LEU A 154 16.14 -2.55 3.57
N THR A 155 16.20 -1.80 2.47
CA THR A 155 16.49 -0.36 2.50
C THR A 155 15.43 0.41 3.30
N VAL A 156 14.14 0.06 3.14
CA VAL A 156 13.06 0.63 3.96
C VAL A 156 13.24 0.27 5.43
N ALA A 157 13.50 -1.01 5.73
CA ALA A 157 13.73 -1.46 7.11
C ALA A 157 14.97 -0.80 7.75
N GLY A 158 16.01 -0.53 6.96
CA GLY A 158 17.24 0.16 7.36
C GLY A 158 17.09 1.66 7.60
N LYS A 159 15.91 2.23 7.30
CA LYS A 159 15.49 3.61 7.62
C LYS A 159 14.43 3.68 8.73
N SER A 160 14.20 2.56 9.43
CA SER A 160 13.22 2.48 10.52
C SER A 160 13.61 3.35 11.72
N SER A 161 12.59 3.89 12.42
CA SER A 161 12.76 4.56 13.72
C SER A 161 13.12 3.58 14.84
N ASP A 162 12.60 2.34 14.79
CA ASP A 162 13.01 1.24 15.68
C ASP A 162 14.49 0.86 15.40
N ALA A 163 15.34 1.05 16.41
CA ALA A 163 16.77 0.81 16.33
C ALA A 163 17.12 -0.66 16.09
N VAL A 164 16.44 -1.61 16.75
CA VAL A 164 16.72 -3.05 16.60
C VAL A 164 16.39 -3.49 15.17
N ARG A 165 15.27 -3.02 14.64
CA ARG A 165 14.86 -3.28 13.26
C ARG A 165 15.85 -2.68 12.26
N ARG A 166 16.22 -1.42 12.47
CA ARG A 166 17.17 -0.69 11.62
C ARG A 166 18.51 -1.39 11.58
N ASP A 167 19.08 -1.70 12.73
CA ASP A 167 20.43 -2.25 12.86
C ASP A 167 20.50 -3.68 12.27
N ALA A 168 19.44 -4.48 12.45
CA ALA A 168 19.32 -5.79 11.83
C ALA A 168 19.25 -5.72 10.30
N ALA A 169 18.44 -4.80 9.75
CA ALA A 169 18.34 -4.61 8.30
C ALA A 169 19.67 -4.10 7.70
N GLN A 170 20.33 -3.15 8.36
CA GLN A 170 21.64 -2.63 7.95
C GLN A 170 22.74 -3.71 8.05
N ALA A 171 22.68 -4.62 9.04
CA ALA A 171 23.59 -5.76 9.10
C ALA A 171 23.39 -6.72 7.92
N LEU A 172 22.14 -7.00 7.52
CA LEU A 172 21.86 -7.82 6.33
C LEU A 172 22.30 -7.12 5.04
N LEU A 173 22.03 -5.81 4.88
CA LEU A 173 22.51 -5.04 3.73
C LEU A 173 24.04 -5.04 3.62
N ARG A 174 24.77 -4.93 4.75
CA ARG A 174 26.24 -5.05 4.76
C ARG A 174 26.70 -6.43 4.31
N ARG A 175 26.05 -7.50 4.77
CA ARG A 175 26.34 -8.87 4.32
C ARG A 175 26.04 -9.06 2.83
N MET A 176 24.96 -8.46 2.33
CA MET A 176 24.61 -8.49 0.91
C MET A 176 25.59 -7.67 0.07
N SER A 177 26.05 -6.51 0.56
CA SER A 177 27.04 -5.66 -0.11
C SER A 177 28.38 -6.37 -0.30
N ALA A 178 28.74 -7.32 0.57
CA ALA A 178 29.92 -8.16 0.38
C ALA A 178 29.81 -9.13 -0.83
N VAL A 179 28.58 -9.44 -1.28
CA VAL A 179 28.32 -10.34 -2.42
C VAL A 179 27.89 -9.57 -3.68
N TYR A 180 27.05 -8.54 -3.51
CA TYR A 180 26.50 -7.69 -4.56
C TYR A 180 26.71 -6.20 -4.22
N PRO A 181 27.97 -5.72 -4.20
CA PRO A 181 28.29 -4.36 -3.78
C PRO A 181 27.58 -3.30 -4.63
N GLU A 182 27.64 -3.48 -5.96
CA GLU A 182 27.10 -2.52 -6.91
C GLU A 182 25.57 -2.42 -6.80
N LEU A 183 24.86 -3.55 -6.83
CA LEU A 183 23.41 -3.60 -6.67
C LEU A 183 22.92 -2.95 -5.37
N VAL A 184 23.61 -3.19 -4.24
CA VAL A 184 23.22 -2.58 -2.95
C VAL A 184 23.47 -1.07 -2.96
N ASN A 185 24.58 -0.62 -3.53
CA ASN A 185 24.89 0.80 -3.66
C ASN A 185 23.90 1.52 -4.57
N GLN A 186 23.58 0.94 -5.73
CA GLN A 186 22.57 1.46 -6.66
C GLN A 186 21.19 1.51 -6.01
N GLY A 187 20.80 0.46 -5.29
CA GLY A 187 19.54 0.43 -4.53
C GLY A 187 19.45 1.53 -3.48
N ALA A 188 20.53 1.75 -2.72
CA ALA A 188 20.60 2.82 -1.72
C ALA A 188 20.53 4.21 -2.36
N LEU A 189 21.28 4.44 -3.45
CA LEU A 189 21.28 5.69 -4.23
C LEU A 189 19.88 6.00 -4.77
N VAL A 190 19.29 5.08 -5.53
CA VAL A 190 17.97 5.27 -6.15
C VAL A 190 16.91 5.50 -5.08
N SER A 191 16.93 4.74 -3.97
CA SER A 191 15.98 4.93 -2.87
C SER A 191 16.15 6.30 -2.19
N ALA A 192 17.38 6.73 -1.89
CA ALA A 192 17.63 8.01 -1.23
C ALA A 192 17.22 9.19 -2.11
N GLU A 193 17.57 9.15 -3.39
CA GLU A 193 17.30 10.23 -4.32
C GLU A 193 15.82 10.30 -4.73
N LEU A 194 15.12 9.16 -4.88
CA LEU A 194 13.67 9.19 -5.05
C LEU A 194 12.95 9.74 -3.82
N VAL A 195 13.44 9.46 -2.61
CA VAL A 195 12.88 10.07 -1.38
C VAL A 195 13.10 11.58 -1.37
N ARG A 196 14.29 12.06 -1.77
CA ARG A 196 14.58 13.49 -1.90
C ARG A 196 13.65 14.19 -2.90
N VAL A 197 13.40 13.58 -4.04
CA VAL A 197 12.58 14.15 -5.11
C VAL A 197 11.07 14.02 -4.81
N ALA A 198 10.68 13.12 -3.92
CA ALA A 198 9.28 12.94 -3.52
C ALA A 198 8.72 14.16 -2.78
N VAL A 199 9.56 14.80 -1.94
CA VAL A 199 9.19 15.98 -1.14
C VAL A 199 10.39 16.94 -1.08
N LEU A 200 10.24 18.12 -1.69
CA LEU A 200 11.29 19.13 -1.73
C LEU A 200 11.31 19.96 -0.44
N TRP A 201 12.44 20.61 -0.12
CA TRP A 201 12.60 21.37 1.14
C TRP A 201 11.51 22.43 1.33
N HIS A 202 11.17 23.19 0.29
CA HIS A 202 10.09 24.19 0.38
C HIS A 202 8.72 23.57 0.67
N GLU A 203 8.49 22.30 0.33
CA GLU A 203 7.25 21.59 0.67
C GLU A 203 7.29 21.10 2.12
N VAL A 204 8.41 20.52 2.54
CA VAL A 204 8.65 20.11 3.94
C VAL A 204 8.47 21.30 4.88
N TRP A 205 9.06 22.45 4.55
CA TRP A 205 8.95 23.68 5.33
C TRP A 205 7.53 24.27 5.30
N ALA A 206 6.87 24.31 4.14
CA ALA A 206 5.50 24.83 4.06
C ALA A 206 4.54 23.99 4.92
N GLU A 207 4.63 22.66 4.85
CA GLU A 207 3.76 21.75 5.61
C GLU A 207 4.13 21.71 7.09
N GLY A 208 5.42 21.67 7.43
CA GLY A 208 5.88 21.68 8.81
C GLY A 208 5.50 22.95 9.56
N LEU A 209 5.58 24.12 8.90
CA LEU A 209 5.14 25.40 9.47
C LEU A 209 3.61 25.50 9.60
N ASP A 210 2.86 24.95 8.65
CA ASP A 210 1.39 24.91 8.72
C ASP A 210 0.93 24.05 9.92
N GLU A 211 1.52 22.87 10.08
CA GLU A 211 1.22 21.96 11.19
C GLU A 211 1.70 22.51 12.54
N ALA A 212 2.89 23.11 12.60
CA ALA A 212 3.37 23.79 13.81
C ALA A 212 2.43 24.94 14.22
N SER A 213 1.88 25.67 13.25
CA SER A 213 0.91 26.76 13.51
C SER A 213 -0.39 26.21 14.09
N ARG A 214 -0.88 25.10 13.54
CA ARG A 214 -2.07 24.38 14.04
C ARG A 214 -1.88 23.92 15.48
N LEU A 215 -0.73 23.31 15.80
CA LEU A 215 -0.40 22.85 17.15
C LEU A 215 -0.38 24.00 18.15
N LEU A 216 0.24 25.13 17.80
CA LEU A 216 0.29 26.27 18.71
C LEU A 216 -1.09 26.93 18.90
N ARG A 217 -1.82 27.20 17.82
CA ARG A 217 -3.00 28.09 17.86
C ARG A 217 -4.32 27.38 18.10
N GLU A 218 -4.48 26.18 17.54
CA GLU A 218 -5.74 25.43 17.62
C GLU A 218 -5.70 24.41 18.76
N VAL A 219 -4.57 23.73 18.94
CA VAL A 219 -4.41 22.69 19.97
C VAL A 219 -3.89 23.27 21.28
N GLY A 220 -3.08 24.34 21.22
CA GLY A 220 -2.42 24.90 22.41
C GLY A 220 -1.25 24.04 22.91
N ASP A 221 -0.55 23.36 21.99
CA ASP A 221 0.59 22.47 22.28
C ASP A 221 1.91 23.05 21.75
N PRO A 222 2.60 23.89 22.56
CA PRO A 222 3.86 24.51 22.16
C PRO A 222 5.04 23.50 22.13
N GLU A 223 4.97 22.43 22.90
CA GLU A 223 5.99 21.36 22.88
C GLU A 223 5.89 20.56 21.57
N GLY A 224 4.68 20.20 21.14
CA GLY A 224 4.45 19.58 19.84
C GLY A 224 4.88 20.48 18.68
N MET A 225 4.63 21.79 18.76
CA MET A 225 5.13 22.76 17.79
C MET A 225 6.67 22.72 17.71
N LYS A 226 7.36 22.75 18.85
CA LYS A 226 8.83 22.66 18.90
C LYS A 226 9.34 21.37 18.24
N ASP A 227 8.73 20.23 18.57
CA ASP A 227 9.10 18.93 18.01
C ASP A 227 8.89 18.86 16.48
N MET A 228 7.97 19.66 15.94
CA MET A 228 7.79 19.83 14.48
C MET A 228 8.86 20.72 13.84
N LEU A 229 9.30 21.79 14.52
CA LEU A 229 10.24 22.78 13.97
C LEU A 229 11.72 22.33 14.05
N LEU A 230 12.12 21.63 15.12
CA LEU A 230 13.51 21.22 15.32
C LEU A 230 14.08 20.38 14.16
N PRO A 231 13.36 19.38 13.59
CA PRO A 231 13.84 18.63 12.43
C PRO A 231 14.02 19.49 11.18
N LEU A 232 13.23 20.56 10.99
CA LEU A 232 13.35 21.47 9.86
C LEU A 232 14.67 22.26 9.92
N HIS A 233 15.00 22.77 11.11
CA HIS A 233 16.26 23.45 11.34
C HIS A 233 17.45 22.52 11.22
N ALA A 234 17.37 21.32 11.78
CA ALA A 234 18.41 20.30 11.62
C ALA A 234 18.67 19.95 10.13
N GLN A 235 17.63 19.97 9.29
CA GLN A 235 17.77 19.81 7.84
C GLN A 235 18.55 20.98 7.20
N MET A 236 18.27 22.23 7.59
CA MET A 236 19.02 23.38 7.07
C MET A 236 20.46 23.45 7.59
N GLU A 237 20.70 23.10 8.86
CA GLU A 237 22.03 23.03 9.46
C GLU A 237 22.93 21.97 8.80
N ALA A 238 22.35 20.87 8.34
CA ALA A 238 23.06 19.85 7.57
C ALA A 238 23.60 20.37 6.22
N GLY A 239 23.10 21.52 5.76
CA GLY A 239 23.53 22.21 4.55
C GLY A 239 22.81 21.74 3.28
N PRO A 240 22.70 22.62 2.27
CA PRO A 240 22.06 22.27 1.01
C PRO A 240 22.87 21.23 0.24
N VAL A 241 22.21 20.19 -0.27
CA VAL A 241 22.84 19.11 -1.05
C VAL A 241 22.70 19.37 -2.54
N THR A 242 21.60 20.01 -2.95
CA THR A 242 21.25 20.22 -4.35
C THR A 242 21.14 21.71 -4.69
N GLN A 243 21.08 22.02 -5.99
CA GLN A 243 20.89 23.39 -6.45
C GLN A 243 19.53 23.95 -5.98
N SER A 244 18.48 23.12 -6.00
CA SER A 244 17.17 23.48 -5.45
C SER A 244 17.22 23.80 -3.96
N ASP A 245 17.97 23.02 -3.17
CA ASP A 245 18.14 23.27 -1.73
C ASP A 245 18.89 24.60 -1.51
N SER A 246 19.94 24.84 -2.30
CA SER A 246 20.76 26.06 -2.23
C SER A 246 19.93 27.31 -2.58
N LEU A 247 19.08 27.20 -3.60
CA LEU A 247 18.13 28.26 -3.97
C LEU A 247 17.17 28.55 -2.82
N PHE A 248 16.61 27.53 -2.18
CA PHE A 248 15.69 27.71 -1.05
C PHE A 248 16.39 28.36 0.14
N VAL A 249 17.55 27.84 0.55
CA VAL A 249 18.36 28.40 1.66
C VAL A 249 18.73 29.86 1.38
N SER A 250 19.06 30.22 0.13
CA SER A 250 19.39 31.61 -0.21
C SER A 250 18.22 32.59 -0.02
N GLN A 251 16.97 32.11 -0.09
CA GLN A 251 15.78 32.94 0.06
C GLN A 251 15.25 33.01 1.49
N VAL A 252 15.37 31.93 2.28
CA VAL A 252 14.77 31.84 3.62
C VAL A 252 15.77 31.66 4.76
N GLY A 253 17.04 31.38 4.47
CA GLY A 253 18.08 31.07 5.45
C GLY A 253 18.22 32.10 6.57
N PRO A 254 18.32 33.41 6.28
CA PRO A 254 18.44 34.43 7.32
C PRO A 254 17.25 34.44 8.28
N ASP A 255 16.02 34.48 7.75
CA ASP A 255 14.80 34.49 8.57
C ASP A 255 14.63 33.17 9.35
N ALA A 256 14.98 32.02 8.74
CA ALA A 256 14.93 30.73 9.43
C ALA A 256 15.93 30.68 10.60
N ALA A 257 17.17 31.13 10.41
CA ALA A 257 18.18 31.17 11.47
C ALA A 257 17.80 32.13 12.61
N GLU A 258 17.25 33.30 12.28
CA GLU A 258 16.73 34.23 13.28
C GLU A 258 15.55 33.61 14.05
N GLY A 259 14.60 32.98 13.36
CA GLY A 259 13.49 32.26 13.98
C GLY A 259 13.95 31.12 14.89
N GLN A 260 15.04 30.42 14.54
CA GLN A 260 15.64 29.38 15.37
C GLN A 260 16.24 29.95 16.66
N GLN A 261 16.93 31.09 16.58
CA GLN A 261 17.53 31.75 17.75
C GLN A 261 16.45 32.17 18.75
N TRP A 262 15.35 32.75 18.27
CA TRP A 262 14.20 33.08 19.10
C TRP A 262 13.52 31.84 19.68
N LEU A 263 13.37 30.76 18.90
CA LEU A 263 12.86 29.49 19.41
C LEU A 263 13.74 28.93 20.54
N GLN A 264 15.07 29.00 20.41
CA GLN A 264 16.02 28.59 21.45
C GLN A 264 16.03 29.53 22.66
N ALA A 265 15.74 30.83 22.47
CA ALA A 265 15.55 31.78 23.56
C ALA A 265 14.30 31.41 24.37
N TRP A 266 13.16 31.22 23.68
CA TRP A 266 11.91 30.76 24.27
C TRP A 266 12.07 29.44 25.03
N MET A 267 12.81 28.46 24.48
CA MET A 267 13.09 27.19 25.17
C MET A 267 13.85 27.36 26.50
N ARG A 268 14.57 28.49 26.69
CA ARG A 268 15.30 28.81 27.93
C ARG A 268 14.51 29.72 28.86
N SER A 269 13.79 30.70 28.31
CA SER A 269 13.08 31.74 29.07
C SER A 269 11.65 31.35 29.43
N GLY A 270 10.97 30.61 28.54
CA GLY A 270 9.52 30.38 28.58
C GLY A 270 8.68 31.61 28.24
N ASP A 271 9.27 32.66 27.65
CA ASP A 271 8.61 33.95 27.40
C ASP A 271 7.82 33.96 26.08
N ASP A 272 6.53 34.30 26.14
CA ASP A 272 5.65 34.37 24.97
C ASP A 272 6.08 35.44 23.96
N ASP A 273 6.81 36.47 24.40
CA ASP A 273 7.37 37.50 23.51
C ASP A 273 8.45 36.90 22.58
N ASP A 274 9.34 36.04 23.10
CA ASP A 274 10.35 35.33 22.31
C ASP A 274 9.68 34.44 21.25
N LEU A 275 8.58 33.76 21.63
CA LEU A 275 7.82 32.92 20.72
C LEU A 275 7.14 33.74 19.62
N THR A 276 6.61 34.91 19.97
CA THR A 276 6.00 35.84 19.01
C THR A 276 7.03 36.31 17.97
N GLN A 277 8.24 36.68 18.40
CA GLN A 277 9.34 37.04 17.49
C GLN A 277 9.76 35.90 16.57
N ALA A 278 9.82 34.67 17.09
CA ALA A 278 10.09 33.49 16.28
C ALA A 278 9.04 33.31 15.16
N TRP A 279 7.76 33.51 15.48
CA TRP A 279 6.67 33.36 14.52
C TRP A 279 6.63 34.45 13.45
N GLU A 280 7.04 35.67 13.75
CA GLU A 280 7.21 36.70 12.71
C GLU A 280 8.21 36.26 11.64
N CYS A 281 9.31 35.62 12.07
CA CYS A 281 10.30 35.04 11.16
C CYS A 281 9.72 33.86 10.38
N TYR A 282 9.07 32.91 11.05
CA TYR A 282 8.47 31.74 10.41
C TYR A 282 7.37 32.09 9.41
N LEU A 283 6.60 33.15 9.64
CA LEU A 283 5.60 33.62 8.68
C LEU A 283 6.24 34.12 7.39
N LYS A 284 7.41 34.75 7.43
CA LYS A 284 8.16 35.14 6.21
C LYS A 284 8.63 33.90 5.45
N VAL A 285 9.21 32.92 6.17
CA VAL A 285 9.64 31.64 5.59
C VAL A 285 8.46 30.90 4.94
N PHE A 286 7.33 30.81 5.65
CA PHE A 286 6.11 30.16 5.16
C PHE A 286 5.61 30.79 3.86
N ARG A 287 5.56 32.13 3.76
CA ARG A 287 5.10 32.81 2.53
C ARG A 287 5.97 32.46 1.32
N VAL A 288 7.28 32.35 1.49
CA VAL A 288 8.19 31.94 0.42
C VAL A 288 7.99 30.46 0.09
N ALA A 289 8.05 29.58 1.09
CA ALA A 289 7.92 28.14 0.95
C ALA A 289 6.59 27.74 0.29
N HIS A 290 5.47 28.28 0.77
CA HIS A 290 4.13 28.03 0.24
C HIS A 290 4.00 28.51 -1.21
N ARG A 291 4.52 29.69 -1.55
CA ARG A 291 4.52 30.21 -2.92
C ARG A 291 5.32 29.30 -3.87
N MET A 292 6.50 28.84 -3.44
CA MET A 292 7.30 27.89 -4.24
C MET A 292 6.53 26.58 -4.42
N LYS A 293 5.96 26.02 -3.34
CA LYS A 293 5.12 24.81 -3.39
C LYS A 293 3.96 24.94 -4.40
N GLU A 294 3.28 26.09 -4.46
CA GLU A 294 2.19 26.32 -5.41
C GLU A 294 2.65 26.48 -6.86
N GLN A 295 3.86 26.99 -7.09
CA GLN A 295 4.43 27.18 -8.42
C GLN A 295 5.06 25.91 -9.01
N THR A 296 5.44 24.94 -8.18
CA THR A 296 6.06 23.67 -8.62
C THR A 296 5.07 22.80 -9.39
N LYS A 297 5.16 22.87 -10.73
CA LYS A 297 4.37 22.02 -11.67
C LYS A 297 5.12 20.78 -12.13
N ALA A 298 6.43 20.81 -12.08
CA ALA A 298 7.30 19.71 -12.42
C ALA A 298 8.60 19.84 -11.61
N VAL A 299 9.21 18.70 -11.30
CA VAL A 299 10.52 18.64 -10.64
C VAL A 299 11.57 18.32 -11.68
N ASP A 300 12.63 19.13 -11.74
CA ASP A 300 13.77 18.92 -12.62
C ASP A 300 14.88 18.18 -11.86
N LEU A 301 15.23 16.97 -12.32
CA LEU A 301 16.28 16.18 -11.69
C LEU A 301 17.64 16.84 -11.77
N GLU A 302 17.94 17.68 -12.76
CA GLU A 302 19.23 18.37 -12.81
C GLU A 302 19.42 19.26 -11.56
N GLN A 303 18.35 19.92 -11.12
CA GLN A 303 18.36 20.84 -9.98
C GLN A 303 18.12 20.13 -8.64
N CYS A 304 17.30 19.08 -8.63
CA CYS A 304 16.83 18.43 -7.41
C CYS A 304 17.47 17.07 -7.12
N SER A 305 18.08 16.40 -8.10
CA SER A 305 18.78 15.12 -7.92
C SER A 305 19.70 14.78 -9.13
N PRO A 306 20.86 15.45 -9.25
CA PRO A 306 21.77 15.20 -10.36
C PRO A 306 22.33 13.77 -10.35
N GLN A 307 22.37 13.13 -9.18
CA GLN A 307 22.80 11.73 -9.03
C GLN A 307 21.81 10.75 -9.66
N LEU A 308 20.50 10.96 -9.49
CA LEU A 308 19.49 10.14 -10.14
C LEU A 308 19.44 10.40 -11.65
N LEU A 309 19.70 11.65 -12.06
CA LEU A 309 19.82 11.99 -13.47
C LEU A 309 21.04 11.33 -14.14
N SER A 310 22.18 11.25 -13.45
CA SER A 310 23.40 10.63 -13.99
C SER A 310 23.42 9.10 -13.90
N ALA A 311 22.56 8.50 -13.07
CA ALA A 311 22.37 7.06 -12.98
C ALA A 311 21.90 6.49 -14.33
N ARG A 312 22.73 5.63 -14.93
CA ARG A 312 22.49 5.00 -16.23
C ARG A 312 22.84 3.51 -16.17
N ASP A 313 22.07 2.71 -16.89
CA ASP A 313 22.28 1.27 -17.09
C ASP A 313 22.58 0.52 -15.79
N LEU A 314 21.69 0.67 -14.80
CA LEU A 314 21.80 0.05 -13.48
C LEU A 314 21.60 -1.47 -13.57
N GLU A 315 22.22 -2.21 -12.64
CA GLU A 315 21.92 -3.63 -12.36
C GLU A 315 20.60 -3.78 -11.59
N LEU A 316 20.17 -2.71 -10.91
CA LEU A 316 18.94 -2.67 -10.14
C LEU A 316 17.71 -2.91 -11.02
N ALA A 317 16.89 -3.89 -10.61
CA ALA A 317 15.64 -4.22 -11.28
C ALA A 317 14.69 -3.01 -11.31
N MET A 318 13.90 -2.93 -12.38
CA MET A 318 12.79 -2.00 -12.47
C MET A 318 11.83 -2.24 -11.29
N PRO A 319 11.44 -1.21 -10.51
CA PRO A 319 10.69 -1.38 -9.27
C PRO A 319 9.41 -2.20 -9.47
N GLY A 320 9.26 -3.28 -8.73
CA GLY A 320 8.08 -4.16 -8.77
C GLY A 320 7.98 -5.10 -9.98
N GLN A 321 8.95 -5.11 -10.89
CA GLN A 321 8.92 -5.93 -12.11
C GLN A 321 9.74 -7.23 -12.02
N TYR A 322 10.54 -7.40 -10.96
CA TYR A 322 11.33 -8.63 -10.78
C TYR A 322 10.45 -9.87 -10.64
N ARG A 323 10.69 -10.88 -11.48
CA ARG A 323 10.03 -12.19 -11.43
C ARG A 323 11.07 -13.31 -11.53
N PRO A 324 11.09 -14.28 -10.60
CA PRO A 324 11.97 -15.44 -10.70
C PRO A 324 11.75 -16.20 -12.02
N GLY A 325 12.83 -16.65 -12.64
CA GLY A 325 12.77 -17.43 -13.89
C GLY A 325 12.44 -16.64 -15.16
N HIS A 326 12.29 -15.31 -15.07
CA HIS A 326 12.10 -14.42 -16.21
C HIS A 326 13.30 -13.48 -16.42
N ASP A 327 13.41 -12.93 -17.62
CA ASP A 327 14.46 -11.96 -17.95
C ASP A 327 14.34 -10.70 -17.07
N LEU A 328 15.49 -10.26 -16.55
CA LEU A 328 15.59 -9.09 -15.70
C LEU A 328 15.47 -7.81 -16.53
N VAL A 329 14.42 -7.03 -16.27
CA VAL A 329 14.33 -5.64 -16.75
C VAL A 329 14.95 -4.73 -15.70
N SER A 330 16.08 -4.09 -16.01
CA SER A 330 16.78 -3.17 -15.12
C SER A 330 16.53 -1.70 -15.51
N ILE A 331 16.88 -0.78 -14.62
CA ILE A 331 16.69 0.66 -14.86
C ILE A 331 17.81 1.17 -15.79
N ARG A 332 17.45 1.51 -17.03
CA ARG A 332 18.38 2.17 -17.97
C ARG A 332 18.57 3.64 -17.64
N SER A 333 17.50 4.37 -17.36
CA SER A 333 17.56 5.80 -17.03
C SER A 333 16.25 6.31 -16.44
N VAL A 334 16.30 7.37 -15.64
CA VAL A 334 15.11 8.11 -15.19
C VAL A 334 14.89 9.33 -16.09
N ARG A 335 13.63 9.64 -16.44
CA ARG A 335 13.30 10.84 -17.20
C ARG A 335 13.71 12.11 -16.42
N PRO A 336 14.32 13.12 -17.07
CA PRO A 336 14.86 14.30 -16.37
C PRO A 336 13.82 15.15 -15.64
N THR A 337 12.59 15.16 -16.13
CA THR A 337 11.51 16.00 -15.59
C THR A 337 10.39 15.11 -15.06
N LEU A 338 9.96 15.36 -13.82
CA LEU A 338 8.87 14.65 -13.15
C LEU A 338 7.67 15.58 -13.00
N PRO A 339 6.60 15.41 -13.80
CA PRO A 339 5.38 16.19 -13.64
C PRO A 339 4.77 16.01 -12.25
N VAL A 340 4.31 17.11 -11.65
CA VAL A 340 3.60 17.10 -10.36
C VAL A 340 2.10 16.99 -10.61
N ILE A 341 1.45 16.03 -9.97
CA ILE A 341 0.00 15.85 -10.05
C ILE A 341 -0.69 16.87 -9.14
N SER A 342 -1.67 17.60 -9.68
CA SER A 342 -2.44 18.59 -8.92
C SER A 342 -3.40 17.92 -7.93
N SER A 343 -2.90 17.54 -6.76
CA SER A 343 -3.67 17.04 -5.62
C SER A 343 -3.11 17.62 -4.31
N LYS A 344 -3.76 17.32 -3.17
CA LYS A 344 -3.32 17.77 -1.84
C LYS A 344 -1.87 17.37 -1.55
N GLN A 345 -1.50 16.14 -1.88
CA GLN A 345 -0.17 15.56 -1.61
C GLN A 345 0.85 15.79 -2.73
N LYS A 346 0.46 16.47 -3.82
CA LYS A 346 1.32 16.79 -4.98
C LYS A 346 2.29 15.67 -5.43
N PRO A 347 1.83 14.42 -5.62
CA PRO A 347 2.72 13.32 -5.97
C PRO A 347 3.34 13.51 -7.36
N ARG A 348 4.51 12.90 -7.57
CA ARG A 348 5.31 13.06 -8.80
C ARG A 348 5.06 11.90 -9.74
N LYS A 349 4.88 12.19 -11.03
CA LYS A 349 4.85 11.17 -12.09
C LYS A 349 6.28 10.86 -12.50
N CYS A 350 6.87 9.83 -11.92
CA CYS A 350 8.21 9.35 -12.23
C CYS A 350 8.15 8.37 -13.41
N THR A 351 8.92 8.59 -14.46
CA THR A 351 9.00 7.65 -15.60
C THR A 351 10.43 7.18 -15.79
N MET A 352 10.61 5.87 -15.89
CA MET A 352 11.90 5.21 -16.03
C MET A 352 11.93 4.41 -17.34
N LEU A 353 13.07 4.41 -18.02
CA LEU A 353 13.31 3.58 -19.20
C LEU A 353 13.93 2.25 -18.74
N GLY A 354 13.37 1.13 -19.17
CA GLY A 354 13.89 -0.20 -18.91
C GLY A 354 15.01 -0.60 -19.86
N SER A 355 15.80 -1.59 -19.47
CA SER A 355 16.79 -2.26 -20.34
C SER A 355 16.14 -2.89 -21.59
N ASP A 356 14.85 -3.23 -21.51
CA ASP A 356 13.99 -3.70 -22.61
C ASP A 356 13.56 -2.59 -23.59
N GLY A 357 13.91 -1.34 -23.32
CA GLY A 357 13.53 -0.18 -24.13
C GLY A 357 12.11 0.33 -23.89
N ARG A 358 11.38 -0.19 -22.91
CA ARG A 358 10.02 0.26 -22.57
C ARG A 358 10.04 1.30 -21.46
N GLU A 359 9.01 2.15 -21.45
CA GLU A 359 8.81 3.12 -20.37
C GLU A 359 7.93 2.53 -19.27
N TYR A 360 8.38 2.68 -18.04
CA TYR A 360 7.68 2.30 -16.83
C TYR A 360 7.36 3.56 -16.04
N THR A 361 6.08 3.84 -15.87
CA THR A 361 5.61 5.02 -15.15
C THR A 361 5.17 4.64 -13.74
N TYR A 362 5.51 5.49 -12.78
CA TYR A 362 5.18 5.36 -11.38
C TYR A 362 4.65 6.69 -10.85
N LEU A 363 3.73 6.60 -9.89
CA LEU A 363 3.33 7.68 -9.02
C LEU A 363 4.22 7.62 -7.76
N LEU A 364 5.14 8.57 -7.64
CA LEU A 364 5.98 8.78 -6.46
C LEU A 364 5.20 9.60 -5.44
N LYS A 365 4.78 8.95 -4.36
CA LYS A 365 4.04 9.56 -3.25
C LYS A 365 4.98 9.85 -2.09
N GLY A 366 4.93 11.08 -1.57
CA GLY A 366 5.53 11.49 -0.30
C GLY A 366 4.49 11.61 0.80
N HIS A 367 4.93 11.63 2.06
CA HIS A 367 4.11 11.71 3.28
C HIS A 367 3.08 10.59 3.47
N GLU A 368 3.29 9.42 2.86
CA GLU A 368 2.33 8.31 2.89
C GLU A 368 3.04 6.97 3.10
N ASP A 369 2.54 6.17 4.03
CA ASP A 369 3.05 4.82 4.29
C ASP A 369 2.42 3.80 3.34
N LEU A 370 3.12 3.51 2.24
CA LEU A 370 2.63 2.57 1.22
C LEU A 370 2.75 1.10 1.60
N ARG A 371 3.20 0.76 2.82
CA ARG A 371 3.22 -0.64 3.27
C ARG A 371 1.81 -1.20 3.37
N GLN A 372 0.81 -0.38 3.70
CA GLN A 372 -0.59 -0.80 3.71
C GLN A 372 -1.04 -1.22 2.31
N ASP A 373 -0.85 -0.36 1.30
CA ASP A 373 -1.13 -0.64 -0.10
C ASP A 373 -0.38 -1.87 -0.62
N GLU A 374 0.89 -2.05 -0.26
CA GLU A 374 1.67 -3.26 -0.57
C GLU A 374 0.97 -4.53 -0.05
N ARG A 375 0.45 -4.52 1.19
CA ARG A 375 -0.30 -5.68 1.74
C ARG A 375 -1.64 -5.88 1.06
N VAL A 376 -2.32 -4.81 0.71
CA VAL A 376 -3.59 -4.91 -0.02
C VAL A 376 -3.36 -5.54 -1.40
N MET A 377 -2.30 -5.16 -2.12
CA MET A 377 -1.94 -5.79 -3.40
C MET A 377 -1.58 -7.28 -3.26
N GLN A 378 -0.95 -7.66 -2.14
CA GLN A 378 -0.69 -9.06 -1.83
C GLN A 378 -1.97 -9.83 -1.52
N LEU A 379 -2.91 -9.24 -0.77
CA LEU A 379 -4.24 -9.80 -0.52
C LEU A 379 -5.01 -9.99 -1.83
N PHE A 380 -4.96 -9.02 -2.74
CA PHE A 380 -5.57 -9.16 -4.06
C PHE A 380 -4.90 -10.27 -4.88
N GLY A 381 -3.59 -10.45 -4.73
CA GLY A 381 -2.87 -11.59 -5.32
C GLY A 381 -3.43 -12.92 -4.81
N LEU A 382 -3.64 -13.03 -3.50
CA LEU A 382 -4.27 -14.19 -2.89
C LEU A 382 -5.73 -14.38 -3.35
N ALA A 383 -6.52 -13.31 -3.42
CA ALA A 383 -7.90 -13.35 -3.89
C ALA A 383 -7.97 -13.84 -5.34
N ASN A 384 -7.13 -13.32 -6.23
CA ASN A 384 -7.04 -13.77 -7.62
C ASN A 384 -6.65 -15.25 -7.72
N LYS A 385 -5.72 -15.73 -6.90
CA LYS A 385 -5.40 -17.17 -6.82
C LYS A 385 -6.63 -17.97 -6.41
N CYS A 386 -7.39 -17.52 -5.40
CA CYS A 386 -8.62 -18.20 -4.96
C CYS A 386 -9.71 -18.22 -6.05
N LEU A 387 -9.92 -17.09 -6.73
CA LEU A 387 -10.89 -16.96 -7.82
C LEU A 387 -10.52 -17.84 -9.03
N ALA A 388 -9.23 -17.94 -9.35
CA ALA A 388 -8.75 -18.81 -10.42
C ALA A 388 -8.88 -20.30 -10.10
N LEU A 389 -8.88 -20.68 -8.81
CA LEU A 389 -9.07 -22.08 -8.39
C LEU A 389 -10.52 -22.54 -8.51
N ASP A 390 -11.49 -21.64 -8.29
CA ASP A 390 -12.89 -21.97 -8.48
C ASP A 390 -13.25 -21.99 -9.97
N ARG A 391 -13.79 -23.13 -10.44
CA ARG A 391 -14.10 -23.33 -11.86
C ARG A 391 -15.16 -22.35 -12.38
N LYS A 392 -16.12 -21.93 -11.54
CA LYS A 392 -17.19 -21.01 -11.97
C LYS A 392 -16.65 -19.60 -12.08
N CYS A 393 -15.83 -19.17 -11.13
CA CYS A 393 -15.14 -17.87 -11.16
C CYS A 393 -14.14 -17.79 -12.32
N ALA A 394 -13.30 -18.81 -12.52
CA ALA A 394 -12.33 -18.88 -13.61
C ALA A 394 -13.02 -18.83 -14.99
N ARG A 395 -14.14 -19.52 -15.18
CA ARG A 395 -14.92 -19.47 -16.43
C ARG A 395 -15.47 -18.07 -16.73
N ARG A 396 -15.66 -17.24 -15.70
CA ARG A 396 -16.15 -15.86 -15.81
C ARG A 396 -15.03 -14.82 -15.85
N ASP A 397 -13.77 -15.26 -15.82
CA ASP A 397 -12.57 -14.41 -15.81
C ASP A 397 -12.61 -13.34 -14.69
N LEU A 398 -13.00 -13.77 -13.48
CA LEU A 398 -13.02 -12.89 -12.31
C LEU A 398 -11.60 -12.68 -11.78
N ALA A 399 -11.12 -11.45 -11.88
CA ALA A 399 -9.84 -11.04 -11.32
C ALA A 399 -9.88 -9.57 -10.89
N ILE A 400 -9.14 -9.28 -9.83
CA ILE A 400 -8.84 -7.93 -9.35
C ILE A 400 -7.62 -7.42 -10.08
N THR A 401 -7.71 -6.20 -10.63
CA THR A 401 -6.54 -5.52 -11.20
C THR A 401 -5.59 -5.16 -10.06
N ARG A 402 -4.33 -5.58 -10.20
CA ARG A 402 -3.25 -5.26 -9.27
C ARG A 402 -2.23 -4.39 -9.97
N TYR A 403 -1.49 -3.64 -9.18
CA TYR A 403 -0.36 -2.84 -9.62
C TYR A 403 0.74 -2.93 -8.56
N ALA A 404 1.99 -2.74 -8.96
CA ALA A 404 3.10 -2.80 -8.04
C ALA A 404 3.08 -1.60 -7.09
N VAL A 405 3.40 -1.86 -5.81
CA VAL A 405 3.58 -0.85 -4.77
C VAL A 405 4.90 -1.13 -4.09
N MET A 406 5.80 -0.15 -4.10
CA MET A 406 7.16 -0.28 -3.62
C MET A 406 7.44 0.83 -2.58
N PRO A 407 7.35 0.53 -1.28
CA PRO A 407 7.80 1.44 -0.25
C PRO A 407 9.30 1.77 -0.42
N LEU A 408 9.68 3.03 -0.22
CA LEU A 408 11.07 3.53 -0.29
C LEU A 408 11.58 4.04 1.06
N SER A 409 10.66 4.50 1.90
CA SER A 409 10.87 4.89 3.30
C SER A 409 9.57 4.62 4.08
N PRO A 410 9.52 4.84 5.41
CA PRO A 410 8.28 4.78 6.18
C PRO A 410 7.18 5.75 5.72
N SER A 411 7.50 6.77 4.92
CA SER A 411 6.60 7.85 4.50
C SER A 411 6.69 8.16 3.00
N THR A 412 7.30 7.29 2.20
CA THR A 412 7.49 7.51 0.76
C THR A 412 7.48 6.20 0.03
N GLY A 413 6.91 6.18 -1.18
CA GLY A 413 7.07 5.05 -2.07
C GLY A 413 6.59 5.29 -3.49
N LEU A 414 6.72 4.26 -4.30
CA LEU A 414 6.26 4.23 -5.69
C LEU A 414 5.00 3.39 -5.80
N ILE A 415 4.04 3.88 -6.57
CA ILE A 415 2.89 3.11 -7.05
C ILE A 415 3.01 3.01 -8.56
N GLU A 416 2.96 1.81 -9.12
CA GLU A 416 2.94 1.62 -10.57
C GLU A 416 1.74 2.33 -11.18
N TRP A 417 2.00 3.08 -12.25
CA TRP A 417 0.95 3.79 -12.96
C TRP A 417 0.13 2.80 -13.77
N VAL A 418 -1.17 2.72 -13.49
CA VAL A 418 -2.09 1.91 -14.29
C VAL A 418 -2.37 2.65 -15.61
N PRO A 419 -1.91 2.13 -16.76
CA PRO A 419 -2.11 2.79 -18.03
C PRO A 419 -3.59 2.80 -18.42
N ASP A 420 -3.94 3.73 -19.32
CA ASP A 420 -5.26 3.79 -19.94
C ASP A 420 -6.44 3.76 -18.98
N CYS A 421 -6.29 4.34 -17.80
CA CYS A 421 -7.35 4.53 -16.81
C CYS A 421 -7.78 6.00 -16.74
N ASP A 422 -9.08 6.23 -16.53
CA ASP A 422 -9.61 7.52 -16.11
C ASP A 422 -10.36 7.35 -14.78
N THR A 423 -10.25 8.31 -13.86
CA THR A 423 -11.09 8.31 -12.65
C THR A 423 -12.56 8.49 -13.03
N MET A 424 -13.47 7.91 -12.26
CA MET A 424 -14.91 8.07 -12.46
C MET A 424 -15.29 9.55 -12.45
N HIS A 425 -14.67 10.34 -11.56
CA HIS A 425 -14.83 11.80 -11.52
C HIS A 425 -14.43 12.47 -12.85
N SER A 426 -13.28 12.11 -13.42
CA SER A 426 -12.81 12.66 -14.71
C SER A 426 -13.75 12.29 -15.87
N LEU A 427 -14.25 11.06 -15.88
CA LEU A 427 -15.22 10.60 -16.88
C LEU A 427 -16.55 11.36 -16.80
N ILE A 428 -17.07 11.58 -15.59
CA ILE A 428 -18.30 12.35 -15.39
C ILE A 428 -18.09 13.80 -15.82
N ARG A 429 -16.96 14.41 -15.44
CA ARG A 429 -16.61 15.78 -15.82
C ARG A 429 -16.55 15.94 -17.34
N SER A 430 -15.74 15.12 -18.00
CA SER A 430 -15.57 15.15 -19.46
C SER A 430 -16.85 14.85 -20.24
N HIS A 431 -17.79 14.10 -19.66
CA HIS A 431 -19.11 13.87 -20.23
C HIS A 431 -20.06 15.07 -20.11
N ARG A 432 -20.05 15.73 -18.94
CA ARG A 432 -21.00 16.80 -18.58
C ARG A 432 -20.62 18.16 -19.15
N GLU A 433 -19.32 18.49 -19.17
CA GLU A 433 -18.82 19.80 -19.63
C GLU A 433 -19.26 20.15 -21.07
N PRO A 434 -19.11 19.27 -22.08
CA PRO A 434 -19.57 19.57 -23.45
C PRO A 434 -21.09 19.74 -23.57
N LYS A 435 -21.85 19.09 -22.66
CA LYS A 435 -23.30 19.19 -22.59
C LYS A 435 -23.78 20.39 -21.78
N LYS A 436 -22.86 21.21 -21.27
CA LYS A 436 -23.14 22.35 -20.36
C LYS A 436 -23.92 21.93 -19.10
N VAL A 437 -23.77 20.67 -18.68
CA VAL A 437 -24.34 20.18 -17.42
C VAL A 437 -23.34 20.49 -16.30
N PRO A 438 -23.73 21.17 -15.22
CA PRO A 438 -22.83 21.38 -14.09
C PRO A 438 -22.35 20.05 -13.49
N VAL A 439 -21.05 19.91 -13.24
CA VAL A 439 -20.50 18.68 -12.63
C VAL A 439 -21.14 18.40 -11.27
N ALA A 440 -21.32 19.45 -10.46
CA ALA A 440 -21.96 19.37 -9.15
C ALA A 440 -23.48 19.66 -9.20
N LEU A 441 -24.18 19.29 -10.29
CA LEU A 441 -25.61 19.54 -10.45
C LEU A 441 -26.43 18.99 -9.26
N GLU A 442 -26.16 17.75 -8.85
CA GLU A 442 -26.82 17.09 -7.74
C GLU A 442 -26.66 17.89 -6.44
N HIS A 443 -25.44 18.34 -6.15
CA HIS A 443 -25.15 19.19 -4.98
C HIS A 443 -25.86 20.55 -5.08
N LYS A 444 -25.91 21.18 -6.27
CA LYS A 444 -26.63 22.45 -6.44
C LYS A 444 -28.13 22.32 -6.15
N ILE A 445 -28.75 21.24 -6.63
CA ILE A 445 -30.16 20.95 -6.35
C ILE A 445 -30.33 20.68 -4.85
N LEU A 446 -29.44 19.87 -4.26
CA LEU A 446 -29.45 19.56 -2.83
C LEU A 446 -29.38 20.84 -1.97
N SER A 447 -28.39 21.71 -2.21
CA SER A 447 -28.22 22.96 -1.48
C SER A 447 -29.39 23.94 -1.68
N SER A 448 -30.06 23.92 -2.84
CA SER A 448 -31.24 24.78 -3.07
C SER A 448 -32.46 24.34 -2.25
N ARG A 449 -32.55 23.06 -1.89
CA ARG A 449 -33.68 22.49 -1.14
C ARG A 449 -33.38 22.40 0.35
N ALA A 450 -32.15 22.07 0.70
CA ALA A 450 -31.65 21.98 2.07
C ALA A 450 -30.30 22.72 2.14
N PRO A 451 -30.32 24.05 2.37
CA PRO A 451 -29.09 24.85 2.50
C PRO A 451 -28.17 24.34 3.62
N GLU A 452 -28.76 23.82 4.70
CA GLU A 452 -28.08 23.24 5.86
C GLU A 452 -28.14 21.70 5.84
N TYR A 453 -27.87 21.10 4.68
CA TYR A 453 -27.97 19.64 4.53
C TYR A 453 -27.14 18.88 5.57
N ASP A 454 -25.93 19.32 5.91
CA ASP A 454 -25.02 18.60 6.80
C ASP A 454 -25.56 18.47 8.23
N THR A 455 -26.23 19.50 8.74
CA THR A 455 -26.80 19.56 10.10
C THR A 455 -28.27 19.13 10.15
N ALA A 456 -28.92 18.96 8.99
CA ALA A 456 -30.32 18.58 8.91
C ALA A 456 -30.61 17.17 9.50
N PRO A 457 -31.82 16.95 10.06
CA PRO A 457 -32.29 15.64 10.49
C PRO A 457 -32.29 14.62 9.33
N LEU A 458 -32.15 13.33 9.65
CA LEU A 458 -32.10 12.25 8.64
C LEU A 458 -33.32 12.22 7.70
N ALA A 459 -34.51 12.53 8.22
CA ALA A 459 -35.72 12.60 7.40
C ALA A 459 -35.62 13.68 6.31
N SER A 460 -35.24 14.91 6.68
CA SER A 460 -35.03 16.01 5.74
C SER A 460 -33.91 15.73 4.74
N LYS A 461 -32.83 15.07 5.20
CA LYS A 461 -31.74 14.63 4.32
C LYS A 461 -32.24 13.64 3.27
N ARG A 462 -33.04 12.64 3.69
CA ARG A 462 -33.63 11.65 2.79
C ARG A 462 -34.56 12.31 1.77
N ASP A 463 -35.46 13.18 2.20
CA ASP A 463 -36.44 13.82 1.32
C ASP A 463 -35.75 14.69 0.25
N ALA A 464 -34.73 15.47 0.65
CA ALA A 464 -33.91 16.25 -0.28
C ALA A 464 -33.13 15.34 -1.25
N PHE A 465 -32.59 14.23 -0.76
CA PHE A 465 -31.87 13.25 -1.59
C PHE A 465 -32.80 12.56 -2.60
N GLU A 466 -33.97 12.10 -2.20
CA GLU A 466 -34.97 11.49 -3.08
C GLU A 466 -35.42 12.45 -4.20
N GLU A 467 -35.57 13.74 -3.88
CA GLU A 467 -35.90 14.73 -4.90
C GLU A 467 -34.77 14.92 -5.92
N VAL A 468 -33.51 14.99 -5.46
CA VAL A 468 -32.36 14.98 -6.37
C VAL A 468 -32.40 13.73 -7.24
N MET A 469 -32.73 12.57 -6.66
CA MET A 469 -32.82 11.31 -7.40
C MET A 469 -33.92 11.33 -8.48
N ARG A 470 -35.04 12.02 -8.24
CA ARG A 470 -36.15 12.18 -9.18
C ARG A 470 -35.83 13.13 -10.33
N VAL A 471 -35.17 14.25 -10.05
CA VAL A 471 -34.88 15.31 -11.03
C VAL A 471 -33.72 14.94 -11.96
N THR A 472 -32.75 14.19 -11.47
CA THR A 472 -31.53 13.86 -12.22
C THR A 472 -31.51 12.39 -12.65
N LYS A 473 -30.97 12.09 -13.84
CA LYS A 473 -30.98 10.73 -14.39
C LYS A 473 -29.90 9.84 -13.76
N GLY A 474 -28.64 10.29 -13.73
CA GLY A 474 -27.53 9.45 -13.28
C GLY A 474 -27.17 8.34 -14.27
N ASP A 475 -27.27 8.62 -15.57
CA ASP A 475 -26.90 7.74 -16.68
C ASP A 475 -25.53 8.11 -17.30
N ASP A 476 -24.76 8.99 -16.67
CA ASP A 476 -23.51 9.52 -17.22
C ASP A 476 -22.49 8.43 -17.55
N ILE A 477 -22.26 7.48 -16.62
CA ILE A 477 -21.28 6.40 -16.82
C ILE A 477 -21.72 5.43 -17.91
N ASP A 478 -23.01 5.07 -17.93
CA ASP A 478 -23.58 4.24 -18.99
C ASP A 478 -23.38 4.88 -20.38
N GLN A 479 -23.73 6.16 -20.51
CA GLN A 479 -23.53 6.90 -21.76
C GLN A 479 -22.05 7.06 -22.13
N VAL A 480 -21.16 7.22 -21.15
CA VAL A 480 -19.71 7.26 -21.39
C VAL A 480 -19.22 5.92 -21.91
N MET A 481 -19.65 4.80 -21.31
CA MET A 481 -19.27 3.47 -21.77
C MET A 481 -19.74 3.22 -23.19
N TRP A 482 -21.00 3.56 -23.51
CA TRP A 482 -21.52 3.47 -24.87
C TRP A 482 -20.70 4.31 -25.87
N ARG A 483 -20.43 5.58 -25.56
CA ARG A 483 -19.71 6.49 -26.47
C ARG A 483 -18.24 6.12 -26.67
N LYS A 484 -17.61 5.50 -25.66
CA LYS A 484 -16.22 5.04 -25.74
C LYS A 484 -16.09 3.67 -26.39
N SER A 485 -17.20 2.99 -26.68
CA SER A 485 -17.20 1.70 -27.36
C SER A 485 -17.17 1.83 -28.87
N VAL A 486 -16.44 0.92 -29.52
CA VAL A 486 -16.29 0.93 -30.99
C VAL A 486 -17.48 0.25 -31.68
N SER A 487 -18.07 -0.76 -31.03
CA SER A 487 -19.22 -1.52 -31.53
C SER A 487 -20.18 -1.88 -30.40
N ALA A 488 -21.39 -2.35 -30.74
CA ALA A 488 -22.34 -2.84 -29.74
C ALA A 488 -21.85 -4.09 -29.00
N GLU A 489 -21.04 -4.93 -29.64
CA GLU A 489 -20.40 -6.09 -29.03
C GLU A 489 -19.34 -5.67 -28.01
N ASP A 490 -18.47 -4.72 -28.39
CA ASP A 490 -17.47 -4.12 -27.48
C ASP A 490 -18.16 -3.47 -26.27
N TRP A 491 -19.26 -2.75 -26.48
CA TRP A 491 -20.05 -2.19 -25.38
C TRP A 491 -20.59 -3.27 -24.44
N LEU A 492 -21.13 -4.36 -24.99
CA LEU A 492 -21.65 -5.47 -24.17
C LEU A 492 -20.53 -6.12 -23.35
N GLU A 493 -19.38 -6.42 -23.98
CA GLU A 493 -18.23 -7.03 -23.31
C GLU A 493 -17.68 -6.11 -22.20
N ARG A 494 -17.50 -4.82 -22.50
CA ARG A 494 -17.05 -3.82 -21.53
C ARG A 494 -18.00 -3.70 -20.36
N ARG A 495 -19.32 -3.72 -20.61
CA ARG A 495 -20.34 -3.66 -19.56
C ARG A 495 -20.32 -4.90 -18.67
N THR A 496 -20.15 -6.08 -19.25
CA THR A 496 -19.99 -7.33 -18.49
C THR A 496 -18.70 -7.30 -17.65
N ARG A 497 -17.57 -6.84 -18.21
CA ARG A 497 -16.29 -6.68 -17.48
C ARG A 497 -16.39 -5.64 -16.36
N PHE A 498 -17.03 -4.50 -16.62
CA PHE A 498 -17.33 -3.47 -15.61
C PHE A 498 -18.12 -4.07 -14.45
N THR A 499 -19.21 -4.78 -14.74
CA THR A 499 -20.09 -5.36 -13.73
C THR A 499 -19.36 -6.41 -12.88
N ARG A 500 -18.63 -7.34 -13.53
CA ARG A 500 -17.86 -8.39 -12.85
C ARG A 500 -16.71 -7.85 -11.99
N SER A 501 -15.95 -6.90 -12.53
CA SER A 501 -14.83 -6.29 -11.78
C SER A 501 -15.34 -5.49 -10.58
N MET A 502 -16.48 -4.80 -10.72
CA MET A 502 -17.10 -4.10 -9.61
C MET A 502 -17.64 -5.06 -8.55
N ALA A 503 -18.31 -6.15 -8.93
CA ALA A 503 -18.78 -7.18 -7.99
C ALA A 503 -17.62 -7.81 -7.20
N CYS A 504 -16.54 -8.15 -7.91
CA CYS A 504 -15.34 -8.72 -7.30
C CYS A 504 -14.74 -7.75 -6.26
N MET A 505 -14.59 -6.47 -6.62
CA MET A 505 -14.07 -5.46 -5.71
C MET A 505 -15.04 -5.09 -4.59
N SER A 506 -16.35 -5.17 -4.79
CA SER A 506 -17.35 -4.98 -3.75
C SER A 506 -17.22 -6.05 -2.67
N MET A 507 -17.10 -7.32 -3.06
CA MET A 507 -16.97 -8.42 -2.09
C MET A 507 -15.62 -8.41 -1.39
N VAL A 508 -14.53 -8.23 -2.13
CA VAL A 508 -13.18 -8.18 -1.52
C VAL A 508 -12.98 -6.91 -0.70
N GLY A 509 -13.50 -5.77 -1.17
CA GLY A 509 -13.51 -4.51 -0.42
C GLY A 509 -14.31 -4.61 0.87
N TYR A 510 -15.46 -5.28 0.86
CA TYR A 510 -16.24 -5.54 2.07
C TYR A 510 -15.47 -6.41 3.08
N VAL A 511 -14.85 -7.51 2.63
CA VAL A 511 -14.05 -8.37 3.52
C VAL A 511 -12.84 -7.63 4.11
N LEU A 512 -12.25 -6.70 3.36
CA LEU A 512 -11.15 -5.85 3.81
C LEU A 512 -11.62 -4.69 4.72
N GLY A 513 -12.91 -4.33 4.70
CA GLY A 513 -13.44 -3.11 5.32
C GLY A 513 -12.91 -1.84 4.66
N LEU A 514 -12.89 -1.82 3.31
CA LEU A 514 -12.35 -0.72 2.51
C LEU A 514 -13.34 0.44 2.38
N GLY A 515 -13.01 1.58 3.01
CA GLY A 515 -13.80 2.82 2.99
C GLY A 515 -13.30 3.87 1.99
N ASP A 516 -13.89 5.07 2.01
CA ASP A 516 -13.51 6.23 1.20
C ASP A 516 -13.45 5.96 -0.31
N ARG A 517 -14.44 5.20 -0.79
CA ARG A 517 -14.58 4.87 -2.23
C ARG A 517 -15.19 6.01 -3.01
N HIS A 518 -14.69 7.24 -2.86
CA HIS A 518 -15.19 8.40 -3.60
C HIS A 518 -14.86 8.33 -5.12
N PRO A 519 -15.55 9.08 -6.00
CA PRO A 519 -15.38 8.97 -7.46
C PRO A 519 -13.96 9.17 -8.02
N SER A 520 -13.04 9.78 -7.25
CA SER A 520 -11.63 9.89 -7.64
C SER A 520 -10.79 8.65 -7.31
N ASN A 521 -11.26 7.78 -6.39
CA ASN A 521 -10.60 6.52 -5.98
C ASN A 521 -11.10 5.30 -6.77
N LEU A 522 -12.02 5.53 -7.70
CA LEU A 522 -12.53 4.54 -8.63
C LEU A 522 -12.09 4.95 -10.03
N MET A 523 -11.30 4.12 -10.69
CA MET A 523 -10.91 4.29 -12.08
C MET A 523 -11.60 3.28 -12.96
N ILE A 524 -11.78 3.61 -14.24
CA ILE A 524 -12.31 2.71 -15.26
C ILE A 524 -11.30 2.64 -16.40
N GLN A 525 -10.90 1.43 -16.77
CA GLN A 525 -10.01 1.21 -17.91
C GLN A 525 -10.71 1.61 -19.22
N LYS A 526 -10.03 2.43 -20.03
CA LYS A 526 -10.52 3.00 -21.28
C LYS A 526 -10.85 1.96 -22.33
N VAL A 527 -10.10 0.86 -22.36
CA VAL A 527 -10.25 -0.22 -23.34
C VAL A 527 -11.22 -1.28 -22.83
N THR A 528 -10.92 -1.87 -21.67
CA THR A 528 -11.65 -3.07 -21.19
C THR A 528 -12.93 -2.76 -20.43
N GLY A 529 -13.11 -1.53 -19.91
CA GLY A 529 -14.22 -1.18 -19.02
C GLY A 529 -14.06 -1.71 -17.58
N GLN A 530 -12.95 -2.36 -17.23
CA GLN A 530 -12.72 -2.86 -15.87
C GLN A 530 -12.58 -1.72 -14.85
N VAL A 531 -13.16 -1.92 -13.67
CA VAL A 531 -13.02 -1.01 -12.54
C VAL A 531 -11.72 -1.31 -11.81
N VAL A 532 -10.95 -0.26 -11.52
CA VAL A 532 -9.71 -0.31 -10.76
C VAL A 532 -9.85 0.61 -9.56
N HIS A 533 -9.77 0.05 -8.36
CA HIS A 533 -9.74 0.83 -7.12
C HIS A 533 -8.31 1.27 -6.84
N ILE A 534 -8.15 2.49 -6.36
CA ILE A 534 -6.87 3.04 -5.90
C ILE A 534 -7.04 3.66 -4.52
N ASP A 535 -5.92 3.97 -3.89
CA ASP A 535 -5.83 4.57 -2.56
C ASP A 535 -6.46 3.69 -1.49
N PHE A 536 -5.64 2.97 -0.72
CA PHE A 536 -6.12 2.00 0.28
C PHE A 536 -5.87 2.46 1.72
N GLY A 537 -5.75 3.77 1.97
CA GLY A 537 -5.51 4.32 3.30
C GLY A 537 -6.58 3.95 4.34
N ASP A 538 -7.86 3.91 3.95
CA ASP A 538 -8.97 3.55 4.85
C ASP A 538 -9.37 2.06 4.72
N CYS A 539 -8.60 1.16 5.30
CA CYS A 539 -8.97 -0.25 5.46
C CYS A 539 -9.48 -0.54 6.88
N PHE A 540 -10.10 -1.71 7.10
CA PHE A 540 -10.59 -2.18 8.40
C PHE A 540 -11.63 -1.25 9.06
N GLU A 541 -12.56 -0.73 8.27
CA GLU A 541 -13.72 0.07 8.72
C GLU A 541 -13.37 1.40 9.40
N VAL A 542 -12.15 1.91 9.18
CA VAL A 542 -11.72 3.23 9.66
C VAL A 542 -12.70 4.33 9.23
N ALA A 543 -13.21 4.28 7.99
CA ALA A 543 -14.18 5.25 7.49
C ALA A 543 -15.54 5.18 8.22
N MET A 544 -15.95 4.01 8.72
CA MET A 544 -17.18 3.85 9.51
C MET A 544 -17.03 4.42 10.93
N GLN A 545 -15.80 4.48 11.46
CA GLN A 545 -15.52 4.95 12.82
C GLN A 545 -15.17 6.44 12.90
N ARG A 546 -15.22 7.17 11.77
CA ARG A 546 -14.90 8.61 11.74
C ARG A 546 -15.89 9.43 12.57
N HIS A 547 -15.37 10.40 13.30
CA HIS A 547 -16.18 11.36 14.08
C HIS A 547 -17.08 12.21 13.18
N ARG A 548 -16.65 12.52 11.95
CA ARG A 548 -17.38 13.32 10.98
C ARG A 548 -17.72 12.47 9.76
N PHE A 549 -19.00 12.45 9.40
CA PHE A 549 -19.55 11.71 8.25
C PHE A 549 -19.12 10.22 8.21
N PRO A 550 -19.43 9.43 9.25
CA PRO A 550 -19.14 7.99 9.24
C PRO A 550 -19.86 7.29 8.08
N GLU A 551 -19.13 6.45 7.35
CA GLU A 551 -19.72 5.63 6.28
C GLU A 551 -20.61 4.53 6.89
N THR A 552 -21.75 4.26 6.26
CA THR A 552 -22.76 3.29 6.73
C THR A 552 -23.06 2.21 5.69
N VAL A 553 -22.19 2.07 4.68
CA VAL A 553 -22.36 1.16 3.55
C VAL A 553 -21.13 0.25 3.41
N PRO A 554 -21.30 -1.02 3.00
CA PRO A 554 -20.18 -1.95 2.85
C PRO A 554 -19.28 -1.64 1.63
N PHE A 555 -19.85 -0.99 0.62
CA PHE A 555 -19.14 -0.55 -0.59
C PHE A 555 -20.01 0.44 -1.36
N ARG A 556 -19.39 1.20 -2.27
CA ARG A 556 -20.12 2.14 -3.13
C ARG A 556 -20.88 1.40 -4.23
N LEU A 557 -22.21 1.39 -4.13
CA LEU A 557 -23.12 0.89 -5.17
C LEU A 557 -24.21 1.92 -5.50
N THR A 558 -23.82 3.04 -6.10
CA THR A 558 -24.77 4.13 -6.40
C THR A 558 -25.60 3.83 -7.66
N ARG A 559 -26.72 4.53 -7.83
CA ARG A 559 -27.57 4.41 -9.03
C ARG A 559 -26.83 4.59 -10.36
N MET A 560 -25.75 5.38 -10.37
CA MET A 560 -24.94 5.60 -11.59
C MET A 560 -24.15 4.36 -11.97
N LEU A 561 -23.61 3.66 -10.96
CA LEU A 561 -22.91 2.39 -11.16
C LEU A 561 -23.91 1.30 -11.55
N VAL A 562 -25.07 1.25 -10.89
CA VAL A 562 -26.12 0.26 -11.21
C VAL A 562 -26.67 0.45 -12.62
N ARG A 563 -26.94 1.70 -13.05
CA ARG A 563 -27.40 1.98 -14.43
C ARG A 563 -26.37 1.64 -15.50
N ALA A 564 -25.10 1.69 -15.15
CA ALA A 564 -24.00 1.27 -16.00
C ALA A 564 -23.90 -0.26 -16.12
N MET A 565 -24.57 -1.05 -15.27
CA MET A 565 -24.59 -2.51 -15.38
C MET A 565 -25.53 -2.99 -16.49
N GLU A 566 -25.71 -4.32 -16.57
CA GLU A 566 -26.68 -4.97 -17.41
C GLU A 566 -28.13 -4.62 -17.05
N VAL A 567 -29.07 -5.00 -17.91
CA VAL A 567 -30.51 -4.63 -17.79
C VAL A 567 -31.12 -5.11 -16.46
N CYS A 568 -30.64 -6.24 -15.95
CA CYS A 568 -31.05 -6.79 -14.65
C CYS A 568 -30.46 -6.04 -13.44
N GLY A 569 -29.64 -5.01 -13.66
CA GLY A 569 -28.94 -4.29 -12.61
C GLY A 569 -28.10 -5.25 -11.76
N VAL A 570 -28.41 -5.29 -10.46
CA VAL A 570 -27.71 -6.11 -9.47
C VAL A 570 -28.15 -7.58 -9.43
N GLU A 571 -29.26 -7.93 -10.08
CA GLU A 571 -29.83 -9.29 -10.08
C GLU A 571 -29.25 -10.18 -11.20
N GLY A 572 -28.25 -9.67 -11.93
CA GLY A 572 -27.66 -10.29 -13.11
C GLY A 572 -26.23 -10.78 -12.89
N ALA A 573 -25.28 -10.13 -13.55
CA ALA A 573 -23.87 -10.50 -13.50
C ALA A 573 -23.12 -9.98 -12.25
N PHE A 574 -23.66 -8.96 -11.57
CA PHE A 574 -23.13 -8.44 -10.30
C PHE A 574 -23.41 -9.46 -9.19
#